data_AF-A0A975B0C7-F1
#
_entry.id   AF-A0A975B0C7-F1
#
_cell.length_a   1.000
_cell.length_b   1.000
_cell.length_c   1.000
_cell.angle_alpha   90.00
_cell.angle_beta   90.00
_cell.angle_gamma   90.00
#
_symmetry.space_group_name_H-M   'P 1'
#
loop_
_entity.id
_entity.type
_entity.pdbx_description
1 polymer ?
#
loop_
_entity_poly.entity_id
_entity_poly.type
_entity_poly.pdbx_seq_one_letter_code
_entity_poly.pdbx_strand_id
1 'polypeptide(L)'
;MSTPIFECTSYHNSFRVFIPNLESLSVAQIQEIELFVQNRKGIFDFNTYIFSIQKKIDLFEFEKLLKESSIVANCIDKPLVLESSGRMQFGKYKGVNYSDIPDSYLLWLKTNYMGKDKENIYKELTKRKL
;
A
#
# COMPACT_ATOMS: atom_id res chain seq x y z
N MET A 1 6.53 26.72 8.31
CA MET A 1 7.14 25.39 8.34
C MET A 1 6.07 24.36 8.04
N SER A 2 6.30 23.47 7.09
CA SER A 2 5.35 22.41 6.74
C SER A 2 5.43 21.29 7.78
N THR A 3 4.29 20.73 8.16
CA THR A 3 4.22 19.55 9.04
C THR A 3 4.43 18.28 8.20
N PRO A 4 5.27 17.33 8.64
CA PRO A 4 5.42 16.04 7.97
C PRO A 4 4.09 15.32 7.82
N ILE A 5 3.84 14.75 6.65
CA ILE A 5 2.70 13.88 6.38
C ILE A 5 3.24 12.46 6.29
N PHE A 6 2.71 11.56 7.09
CA PHE A 6 3.12 10.16 7.16
C PHE A 6 1.98 9.28 6.69
N GLU A 7 2.14 8.67 5.51
CA GLU A 7 1.23 7.66 5.00
C GLU A 7 1.71 6.29 5.47
N CYS A 8 1.01 5.74 6.45
CA CYS A 8 1.39 4.54 7.18
C CYS A 8 0.75 3.30 6.57
N THR A 9 1.54 2.24 6.41
CA THR A 9 1.06 0.94 5.96
C THR A 9 1.65 -0.16 6.85
N SER A 10 0.77 -0.82 7.60
CA SER A 10 1.12 -1.97 8.43
C SER A 10 1.16 -3.26 7.62
N TYR A 11 2.30 -3.95 7.66
CA TYR A 11 2.47 -5.31 7.14
C TYR A 11 2.66 -6.30 8.30
N HIS A 12 2.58 -7.60 8.00
CA HIS A 12 2.72 -8.65 9.01
C HIS A 12 4.03 -8.54 9.83
N ASN A 13 5.16 -8.21 9.18
CA ASN A 13 6.49 -8.17 9.78
C ASN A 13 7.19 -6.81 9.67
N SER A 14 6.52 -5.80 9.12
CA SER A 14 7.12 -4.49 8.93
C SER A 14 6.08 -3.39 8.94
N PHE A 15 6.49 -2.21 9.33
CA PHE A 15 5.72 -1.00 9.21
C PHE A 15 6.39 -0.08 8.20
N ARG A 16 5.69 0.31 7.14
CA ARG A 16 6.22 1.25 6.14
C ARG A 16 5.51 2.58 6.26
N VAL A 17 6.26 3.65 6.06
CA VAL A 17 5.75 5.01 6.07
C VAL A 17 6.28 5.73 4.85
N PHE A 18 5.38 6.29 4.06
CA PHE A 18 5.71 7.17 2.94
C PHE A 18 5.51 8.62 3.35
N ILE A 19 6.45 9.48 2.96
CA ILE A 19 6.46 10.90 3.28
C ILE A 19 6.28 11.71 1.99
N PRO A 20 5.03 11.95 1.53
CA PRO A 20 4.78 12.63 0.27
C PRO A 20 5.34 14.05 0.22
N ASN A 21 5.47 14.71 1.37
CA ASN A 21 5.93 16.09 1.47
C ASN A 21 7.38 16.23 1.97
N LEU A 22 8.21 15.19 1.79
CA LEU A 22 9.60 15.19 2.28
C LEU A 22 10.39 16.41 1.78
N GLU A 23 10.24 16.77 0.50
CA GLU A 23 10.91 17.93 -0.12
C GLU A 23 10.50 19.28 0.50
N SER A 24 9.32 19.34 1.09
CA SER A 24 8.79 20.54 1.75
C SER A 24 9.23 20.66 3.21
N LEU A 25 9.98 19.68 3.74
CA LEU A 25 10.49 19.68 5.11
C LEU A 25 11.85 20.36 5.17
N SER A 26 12.16 20.92 6.34
CA SER A 26 13.51 21.44 6.61
C SER A 26 14.51 20.30 6.78
N VAL A 27 15.79 20.57 6.48
CA VAL A 27 16.89 19.62 6.66
C VAL A 27 16.95 19.10 8.11
N ALA A 28 16.69 19.97 9.10
CA ALA A 28 16.65 19.57 10.50
C ALA A 28 15.55 18.53 10.79
N GLN A 29 14.34 18.74 10.26
CA GLN A 29 13.24 17.76 10.40
C GLN A 29 13.58 16.43 9.72
N ILE A 30 14.23 16.46 8.56
CA ILE A 30 14.64 15.26 7.85
C ILE A 30 15.67 14.47 8.69
N GLN A 31 16.62 15.17 9.32
CA GLN A 31 17.60 14.56 10.23
C GLN A 31 16.94 13.97 11.48
N GLU A 32 15.93 14.63 12.05
CA GLU A 32 15.16 14.09 13.18
C GLU A 32 14.42 12.80 12.80
N ILE A 33 13.81 12.76 11.61
CA ILE A 33 13.15 11.56 11.08
C ILE A 33 14.17 10.45 10.83
N GLU A 34 15.32 10.77 10.24
CA GLU A 34 16.40 9.81 10.02
C GLU A 34 16.87 9.19 11.34
N LEU A 35 17.14 10.03 12.35
CA LEU A 35 17.55 9.58 13.68
C LEU A 35 16.46 8.70 14.34
N PHE A 36 15.19 9.08 14.20
CA PHE A 36 14.05 8.30 14.68
C PHE A 36 14.00 6.89 14.07
N VAL A 37 14.27 6.79 12.76
CA VAL A 37 14.29 5.53 12.00
C VAL A 37 15.51 4.69 12.42
N GLN A 38 16.69 5.28 12.50
CA GLN A 38 17.93 4.61 12.90
C GLN A 38 17.84 4.05 14.33
N ASN A 39 17.30 4.82 15.29
CA ASN A 39 17.08 4.38 16.67
C ASN A 39 16.18 3.13 16.76
N ARG A 40 15.30 2.94 15.78
CA ARG A 40 14.40 1.78 15.69
C ARG A 40 14.92 0.68 14.76
N LYS A 41 16.19 0.75 14.36
CA LYS A 41 16.82 -0.17 13.40
C LYS A 41 16.04 -0.28 12.08
N GLY A 42 15.38 0.82 11.70
CA GLY A 42 14.68 0.93 10.43
C GLY A 42 15.61 1.34 9.31
N ILE A 43 15.07 1.36 8.09
CA ILE A 43 15.76 1.80 6.88
C ILE A 43 14.96 2.96 6.30
N PHE A 44 15.64 4.06 5.98
CA PHE A 44 15.06 5.19 5.26
C PHE A 44 15.65 5.25 3.85
N ASP A 45 14.79 5.14 2.85
CA ASP A 45 15.13 5.36 1.45
C ASP A 45 14.70 6.77 1.02
N PHE A 46 15.70 7.64 0.83
CA PHE A 46 15.52 9.00 0.36
C PHE A 46 15.13 9.10 -1.12
N ASN A 47 15.30 8.06 -1.93
CA ASN A 47 14.90 8.11 -3.34
C ASN A 47 13.40 7.86 -3.50
N THR A 48 12.83 7.00 -2.65
CA THR A 48 11.40 6.65 -2.69
C THR A 48 10.57 7.40 -1.66
N TYR A 49 11.21 8.20 -0.79
CA TYR A 49 10.59 8.91 0.34
C TYR A 49 9.87 7.96 1.31
N ILE A 50 10.38 6.73 1.43
CA ILE A 50 9.81 5.68 2.27
C ILE A 50 10.82 5.30 3.35
N PHE A 51 10.35 5.21 4.59
CA PHE A 51 11.07 4.47 5.62
C PHE A 51 10.30 3.25 6.07
N SER A 52 11.03 2.26 6.58
CA SER A 52 10.48 1.01 7.06
C SER A 52 11.08 0.62 8.41
N ILE A 53 10.24 0.09 9.29
CA ILE A 53 10.62 -0.44 10.60
C ILE A 53 10.30 -1.94 10.60
N GLN A 54 11.28 -2.78 10.92
CA GLN A 54 11.12 -4.24 10.94
C GLN A 54 10.45 -4.73 12.23
N LYS A 55 9.26 -4.20 12.50
CA LYS A 55 8.44 -4.58 13.65
C LYS A 55 6.98 -4.52 13.23
N LYS A 56 6.18 -5.44 13.75
CA LYS A 56 4.72 -5.35 13.67
C LYS A 56 4.29 -4.20 14.58
N ILE A 57 3.88 -3.10 13.97
CA ILE A 57 3.44 -1.87 14.64
C ILE A 57 2.11 -1.48 13.98
N ASP A 58 1.13 -1.12 14.80
CA ASP A 58 -0.13 -0.54 14.33
C ASP A 58 -0.04 0.99 14.36
N LEU A 59 -0.88 1.69 13.58
CA LEU A 59 -0.90 3.15 13.50
C LEU A 59 -0.89 3.83 14.89
N PHE A 60 -1.72 3.32 15.80
CA PHE A 60 -1.82 3.85 17.17
C PHE A 60 -0.52 3.72 17.97
N GLU A 61 0.20 2.60 17.82
CA GLU A 61 1.50 2.43 18.46
C GLU A 61 2.54 3.35 17.84
N PHE A 62 2.49 3.52 16.53
CA PHE A 62 3.37 4.43 15.80
C PHE A 62 3.17 5.90 16.25
N GLU A 63 1.92 6.34 16.41
CA GLU A 63 1.62 7.68 16.95
C GLU A 63 2.16 7.88 18.37
N LYS A 64 2.12 6.84 19.22
CA LYS A 64 2.75 6.90 20.55
C LYS A 64 4.26 7.08 20.46
N LEU A 65 4.91 6.33 19.57
CA LEU A 65 6.35 6.42 19.35
C LEU A 65 6.77 7.81 18.86
N LEU A 66 5.96 8.45 18.02
CA LEU A 66 6.19 9.83 17.58
C LEU A 66 6.07 10.84 18.72
N LYS A 67 5.04 10.69 19.57
CA LYS A 67 4.84 11.54 20.76
C LYS A 67 6.02 11.45 21.73
N GLU A 68 6.56 10.26 21.96
CA GLU A 68 7.76 10.05 22.78
C GLU A 68 9.02 10.67 22.16
N SER A 69 9.08 10.77 20.83
CA SER A 69 10.24 11.29 20.10
C SER A 69 10.11 12.78 19.75
N SER A 70 9.09 13.46 20.27
CA SER A 70 8.78 14.89 20.00
C SER A 70 8.57 15.26 18.52
N ILE A 71 8.34 14.28 17.64
CA ILE A 71 8.06 14.53 16.22
C ILE A 71 6.57 14.79 16.05
N VAL A 72 6.22 15.99 15.59
CA VAL A 72 4.84 16.36 15.27
C VAL A 72 4.59 16.08 13.79
N ALA A 73 3.81 15.05 13.48
CA ALA A 73 3.48 14.65 12.11
C ALA A 73 2.01 14.25 11.96
N ASN A 74 1.46 14.46 10.77
CA ASN A 74 0.10 14.05 10.41
C ASN A 74 0.13 12.62 9.87
N CYS A 75 -0.40 11.67 10.64
CA CYS A 75 -0.44 10.26 10.26
C CYS A 75 -1.75 9.94 9.51
N ILE A 76 -1.63 9.30 8.35
CA ILE A 76 -2.73 8.82 7.52
C ILE A 76 -2.59 7.31 7.42
N ASP A 77 -3.60 6.57 7.86
CA ASP A 77 -3.64 5.12 7.70
C ASP A 77 -3.97 4.76 6.24
N LYS A 78 -3.02 4.13 5.56
CA LYS A 78 -3.21 3.52 4.23
C LYS A 78 -3.13 2.01 4.41
N PRO A 79 -4.26 1.35 4.70
CA PRO A 79 -4.28 -0.10 4.82
C PRO A 79 -3.90 -0.74 3.49
N LEU A 80 -3.27 -1.91 3.58
CA LEU A 80 -3.02 -2.74 2.41
C LEU A 80 -4.36 -3.10 1.76
N VAL A 81 -4.69 -2.41 0.67
CA VAL A 81 -5.72 -2.88 -0.24
C VAL A 81 -5.10 -4.10 -0.94
N LEU A 82 -5.31 -5.27 -0.35
CA LEU A 82 -5.14 -6.53 -1.05
C LEU A 82 -6.10 -6.48 -2.22
N GLU A 83 -5.61 -6.08 -3.39
CA GLU A 83 -6.33 -6.30 -4.63
C GLU A 83 -6.53 -7.81 -4.71
N SER A 84 -7.74 -8.26 -4.37
CA SER A 84 -8.19 -9.61 -4.60
C SER A 84 -8.32 -9.78 -6.11
N SER A 85 -7.18 -9.93 -6.77
CA SER A 85 -7.13 -10.50 -8.10
C SER A 85 -7.65 -11.92 -7.93
N GLY A 86 -8.96 -12.06 -8.10
CA GLY A 86 -9.60 -13.37 -8.08
C GLY A 86 -8.85 -14.27 -9.05
N ARG A 87 -8.57 -15.49 -8.64
CA ARG A 87 -8.12 -16.50 -9.58
C ARG A 87 -9.34 -17.03 -10.28
N MET A 88 -9.27 -17.14 -11.60
CA MET A 88 -10.33 -17.77 -12.36
C MET A 88 -10.47 -19.23 -11.93
N GLN A 89 -11.69 -19.66 -11.57
CA GLN A 89 -11.92 -20.98 -11.00
C GLN A 89 -12.36 -22.04 -12.03
N PHE A 90 -12.49 -21.64 -13.31
CA PHE A 90 -13.08 -22.46 -14.36
C PHE A 90 -12.48 -22.15 -15.75
N GLY A 91 -12.81 -22.97 -16.75
CA GLY A 91 -12.41 -22.74 -18.14
C GLY A 91 -10.93 -22.95 -18.42
N LYS A 92 -10.46 -22.40 -19.54
CA LYS A 92 -9.09 -22.57 -20.06
C LYS A 92 -8.02 -21.93 -19.17
N TYR A 93 -8.38 -20.86 -18.45
CA TYR A 93 -7.46 -20.08 -17.60
C TYR A 93 -7.67 -20.36 -16.10
N LYS A 94 -8.16 -21.55 -15.74
CA LYS A 94 -8.33 -21.94 -14.34
C LYS A 94 -7.00 -21.83 -13.57
N GLY A 95 -7.04 -21.13 -12.44
CA GLY A 95 -5.89 -20.86 -11.57
C GLY A 95 -5.11 -19.60 -11.90
N VAL A 96 -5.38 -18.96 -13.06
CA VAL A 96 -4.75 -17.72 -13.49
C VAL A 96 -5.48 -16.53 -12.88
N ASN A 97 -4.75 -15.47 -12.52
CA ASN A 97 -5.35 -14.23 -12.02
C ASN A 97 -6.18 -13.58 -13.13
N TYR A 98 -7.30 -12.97 -12.78
CA TYR A 98 -8.10 -12.20 -13.75
C TYR A 98 -7.26 -11.17 -14.52
N SER A 99 -6.22 -10.60 -13.89
CA SER A 99 -5.29 -9.62 -14.48
C SER A 99 -4.38 -10.16 -15.59
N ASP A 100 -4.13 -11.47 -15.65
CA ASP A 100 -3.25 -12.08 -16.66
C ASP A 100 -4.03 -12.67 -17.85
N ILE A 101 -5.35 -12.60 -17.81
CA ILE A 101 -6.23 -13.15 -18.84
C ILE A 101 -6.34 -12.17 -20.02
N PRO A 102 -6.29 -12.65 -21.28
CA PRO A 102 -6.50 -11.81 -22.45
C PRO A 102 -7.88 -11.14 -22.49
N ASP A 103 -7.93 -9.88 -22.92
CA ASP A 103 -9.16 -9.07 -23.00
C ASP A 103 -10.25 -9.73 -23.84
N SER A 104 -9.88 -10.35 -24.96
CA SER A 104 -10.80 -11.08 -25.84
C SER A 104 -11.53 -12.22 -25.11
N TYR A 105 -10.85 -12.88 -24.17
CA TYR A 105 -11.44 -13.95 -23.37
C TYR A 105 -12.36 -13.40 -22.27
N LEU A 106 -11.99 -12.29 -21.62
CA LEU A 106 -12.85 -11.62 -20.64
C LEU A 106 -14.14 -11.07 -21.28
N LEU A 107 -14.05 -10.50 -22.47
CA LEU A 107 -15.21 -10.04 -23.24
C LEU A 107 -16.10 -11.20 -23.67
N TRP A 108 -15.51 -12.32 -24.10
CA TRP A 108 -16.27 -13.53 -24.40
C TRP A 108 -17.01 -14.05 -23.16
N LEU A 109 -16.34 -14.07 -22.00
CA LEU A 109 -16.95 -14.47 -20.73
C LEU A 109 -18.09 -13.55 -20.30
N LYS A 110 -17.98 -12.24 -20.50
CA LYS A 110 -19.07 -11.28 -20.21
C LYS A 110 -20.39 -11.68 -20.88
N THR A 111 -20.32 -12.15 -22.13
CA THR A 111 -21.49 -12.53 -22.92
C THR A 111 -21.93 -13.98 -22.69
N ASN A 112 -20.98 -14.90 -22.48
CA ASN A 112 -21.25 -16.34 -22.49
C ASN A 112 -21.31 -16.99 -21.10
N TYR A 113 -20.76 -16.35 -20.06
CA TYR A 113 -20.69 -16.92 -18.72
C TYR A 113 -21.80 -16.36 -17.81
N MET A 114 -22.60 -17.27 -17.25
CA MET A 114 -23.72 -16.97 -16.33
C MET A 114 -23.46 -17.47 -14.89
N GLY A 115 -22.23 -17.86 -14.57
CA GLY A 115 -21.90 -18.43 -13.25
C GLY A 115 -21.60 -17.36 -12.18
N LYS A 116 -21.27 -17.85 -10.97
CA LYS A 116 -21.06 -17.01 -9.77
C LYS A 116 -19.89 -16.02 -9.89
N ASP A 117 -18.91 -16.32 -10.74
CA ASP A 117 -17.74 -15.46 -10.98
C ASP A 117 -17.99 -14.27 -11.93
N LYS A 118 -19.23 -14.09 -12.40
CA LYS A 118 -19.59 -12.99 -13.32
C LYS A 118 -19.24 -11.63 -12.72
N GLU A 119 -19.49 -11.41 -11.43
CA GLU A 119 -19.15 -10.16 -10.75
C GLU A 119 -17.64 -9.86 -10.76
N ASN A 120 -16.80 -10.89 -10.63
CA ASN A 120 -15.34 -10.74 -10.68
C ASN A 120 -14.87 -10.34 -12.09
N ILE A 121 -15.49 -10.90 -13.13
CA ILE A 121 -15.22 -10.54 -14.53
C ILE A 121 -15.61 -9.08 -14.81
N TYR A 122 -16.78 -8.63 -14.33
CA TYR A 122 -17.21 -7.23 -14.50
C TYR A 122 -16.32 -6.24 -13.75
N LYS A 123 -15.89 -6.59 -12.53
CA LYS A 123 -14.93 -5.78 -11.77
C LYS A 123 -13.61 -5.63 -12.52
N GLU A 124 -13.08 -6.73 -13.09
CA GLU A 124 -11.84 -6.68 -13.87
C GLU A 124 -11.99 -5.87 -15.16
N LEU A 125 -13.09 -6.04 -15.89
CA LEU A 125 -13.39 -5.24 -17.09
C LEU A 125 -13.49 -3.74 -16.77
N THR A 126 -14.15 -3.39 -15.65
CA THR A 126 -14.26 -2.01 -15.19
C THR A 126 -12.89 -1.44 -14.82
N LYS A 127 -12.04 -2.24 -14.15
CA LYS A 127 -10.66 -1.87 -13.82
C LYS A 127 -9.82 -1.59 -15.07
N ARG A 128 -10.01 -2.38 -16.14
CA ARG A 128 -9.32 -2.22 -17.42
C ARG A 128 -9.94 -1.16 -18.36
N LYS A 129 -11.08 -0.58 -17.98
CA LYS A 129 -11.88 0.35 -18.81
C LYS A 129 -12.27 -0.26 -20.18
N LEU A 130 -12.67 -1.53 -20.17
CA LEU A 130 -13.11 -2.31 -21.35
C LEU A 130 -14.62 -2.59 -21.36
#